data_AF-A0A7S4BIU0-F1
#
_entry.id   AF-A0A7S4BIU0-F1
#
_cell.length_a   1.000
_cell.length_b   1.000
_cell.length_c   1.000
_cell.angle_alpha   90.00
_cell.angle_beta   90.00
_cell.angle_gamma   90.00
#
_symmetry.space_group_name_H-M   'P 1'
#
loop_
_entity.id
_entity.type
_entity.pdbx_description
1 polymer ?
#
loop_
_entity_poly.entity_id
_entity_poly.type
_entity_poly.pdbx_seq_one_letter_code
_entity_poly.pdbx_strand_id
1 'polypeptide(L)'
;MVRFFVPTTTARTASPKEPTPQRRRGGGGAIGPSLRTSVRLRTSLLHRGSVSPLKERASAHDVEPQRRESAELAITTEQPASPQRPSPLQGSLLLAFRWRIPFVPRRSSLNLDAAPDLSSGHGRHTRIAEPRSPGKTPRTPGKKKQSAADAMHRSFVQVEEARNRCERKERELTAAVSEAQSAATELDSFVHTMIGDFEVLKHHSVWKASLEQLVRVSTADEKCRPAIGVVAAEVCTQLDAGEPALGDVPVVVVTWHNSGKGEGALVVLAATAAAAAHSARAKAGAVWQSTSTAPISMDAFTVMRSGVPLLRSRHGKSDMRSIAPLKGRNGRVFGAVLAGPPAVPDDFLVAAADCGGPLMERAWRWTKVEAAIE
;
A
#
# COMPACT_ATOMS: atom_id res chain seq x y z
N MET A 1 -17.71 19.45 -58.69
CA MET A 1 -18.38 20.25 -57.64
C MET A 1 -17.71 19.94 -56.32
N VAL A 2 -16.66 20.68 -55.98
CA VAL A 2 -15.85 20.56 -54.76
C VAL A 2 -15.51 22.00 -54.37
N ARG A 3 -15.98 22.46 -53.21
CA ARG A 3 -15.72 23.82 -52.71
C ARG A 3 -14.61 23.75 -51.67
N PHE A 4 -13.47 24.32 -52.00
CA PHE A 4 -12.40 24.64 -51.05
C PHE A 4 -12.78 25.91 -50.29
N PHE A 5 -12.71 25.87 -48.97
CA PHE A 5 -12.88 27.04 -48.10
C PHE A 5 -11.51 27.44 -47.56
N VAL A 6 -11.04 28.60 -48.00
CA VAL A 6 -9.85 29.30 -47.48
C VAL A 6 -10.36 30.37 -46.52
N PRO A 7 -9.96 30.41 -45.25
CA PRO A 7 -10.21 31.57 -44.41
C PRO A 7 -9.10 32.61 -44.57
N THR A 8 -9.50 33.76 -45.09
CA THR A 8 -8.71 34.99 -45.20
C THR A 8 -8.58 35.68 -43.84
N THR A 9 -7.38 36.21 -43.62
CA THR A 9 -6.92 37.03 -42.50
C THR A 9 -7.71 38.32 -42.29
N THR A 10 -7.90 38.72 -41.02
CA THR A 10 -7.98 40.13 -40.64
C THR A 10 -7.11 40.38 -39.40
N ALA A 11 -5.92 40.90 -39.68
CA ALA A 11 -5.04 41.49 -38.69
C ALA A 11 -5.69 42.77 -38.16
N ARG A 12 -5.79 42.90 -36.83
CA ARG A 12 -6.20 44.14 -36.17
C ARG A 12 -4.97 44.76 -35.53
N THR A 13 -4.41 45.73 -36.25
CA THR A 13 -3.39 46.67 -35.81
C THR A 13 -3.94 47.57 -34.70
N ALA A 14 -3.37 47.47 -33.51
CA ALA A 14 -3.56 48.45 -32.44
C ALA A 14 -2.26 49.26 -32.30
N SER A 15 -2.38 50.56 -32.55
CA SER A 15 -1.30 51.54 -32.47
C SER A 15 -0.83 51.79 -31.01
N PRO A 16 0.44 52.17 -30.83
CA PRO A 16 1.06 52.36 -29.53
C PRO A 16 0.67 53.71 -28.90
N LYS A 17 0.46 53.72 -27.59
CA LYS A 17 0.41 54.97 -26.80
C LYS A 17 1.81 55.28 -26.27
N GLU A 18 2.28 56.47 -26.64
CA GLU A 18 3.53 57.06 -26.20
C GLU A 18 3.57 57.39 -24.69
N PRO A 19 4.79 57.52 -24.12
CA PRO A 19 5.03 57.68 -22.69
C PRO A 19 4.97 59.14 -22.24
N THR A 20 4.43 59.38 -21.04
CA THR A 20 4.53 60.67 -20.36
C THR A 20 5.76 60.70 -19.44
N PRO A 21 6.60 61.75 -19.47
CA PRO A 21 7.81 61.82 -18.66
C PRO A 21 7.52 62.57 -17.34
N GLN A 22 7.98 62.04 -16.20
CA GLN A 22 8.17 62.86 -15.00
C GLN A 22 9.47 62.54 -14.25
N ARG A 23 10.31 63.57 -14.24
CA ARG A 23 11.16 64.09 -13.15
C ARG A 23 12.22 63.18 -12.51
N ARG A 24 13.46 63.47 -12.92
CA ARG A 24 14.68 63.46 -12.10
C ARG A 24 14.59 64.42 -10.91
N ARG A 25 14.95 63.94 -9.73
CA ARG A 25 15.83 64.52 -8.66
C ARG A 25 16.20 63.32 -7.77
N GLY A 26 17.41 63.04 -7.31
CA GLY A 26 18.70 63.74 -7.25
C GLY A 26 19.41 63.27 -5.97
N GLY A 27 20.70 62.93 -6.08
CA GLY A 27 21.63 62.71 -4.95
C GLY A 27 21.53 61.33 -4.28
N GLY A 28 22.60 60.66 -3.86
CA GLY A 28 24.02 61.02 -3.80
C GLY A 28 24.72 60.08 -2.79
N GLY A 29 25.96 59.68 -3.11
CA GLY A 29 26.92 59.07 -2.18
C GLY A 29 26.70 57.59 -1.86
N ALA A 30 27.69 56.79 -1.49
CA ALA A 30 29.14 56.87 -1.52
C ALA A 30 29.63 55.45 -1.14
N ILE A 31 30.72 55.00 -1.78
CA ILE A 31 31.87 54.25 -1.22
C ILE A 31 31.58 53.05 -0.28
N GLY A 32 32.14 51.88 -0.65
CA GLY A 32 32.10 50.59 0.10
C GLY A 32 32.79 50.60 1.49
N PRO A 33 33.06 49.43 2.12
CA PRO A 33 33.84 48.36 1.50
C PRO A 33 33.41 46.90 1.82
N SER A 34 33.98 46.02 1.00
CA SER A 34 34.32 44.61 1.25
C SER A 34 34.64 44.27 2.72
N LEU A 35 33.98 43.25 3.27
CA LEU A 35 34.55 42.42 4.33
C LEU A 35 34.27 40.94 4.09
N ARG A 36 35.39 40.22 4.13
CA ARG A 36 35.58 38.78 4.02
C ARG A 36 35.21 38.05 5.33
N THR A 37 34.62 36.87 5.15
CA THR A 37 34.83 35.60 5.88
C THR A 37 34.74 35.57 7.42
N SER A 38 33.83 34.76 7.95
CA SER A 38 34.18 33.70 8.92
C SER A 38 33.09 32.63 9.00
N VAL A 39 33.41 31.43 8.50
CA VAL A 39 32.66 30.20 8.82
C VAL A 39 33.21 29.66 10.14
N ARG A 40 32.40 29.64 11.20
CA ARG A 40 32.70 28.90 12.43
C ARG A 40 32.01 27.54 12.36
N LEU A 41 32.78 26.50 12.04
CA LEU A 41 32.42 25.12 12.34
C LEU A 41 32.66 24.88 13.83
N ARG A 42 31.59 24.66 14.60
CA ARG A 42 31.67 24.09 15.95
C ARG A 42 31.53 22.58 15.82
N THR A 43 32.64 21.87 15.91
CA THR A 43 32.70 20.47 16.30
C THR A 43 32.68 20.40 17.83
N SER A 44 31.75 19.64 18.40
CA SER A 44 31.84 19.18 19.79
C SER A 44 31.63 17.68 19.81
N LEU A 45 32.69 16.98 20.15
CA LEU A 45 32.81 15.54 20.30
C LEU A 45 33.01 15.24 21.80
N LEU A 46 32.41 14.14 22.24
CA LEU A 46 32.74 13.28 23.39
C LEU A 46 32.15 13.57 24.79
N HIS A 47 31.43 12.52 25.24
CA HIS A 47 31.49 11.83 26.55
C HIS A 47 30.98 12.63 27.77
N ARG A 48 30.27 12.06 28.75
CA ARG A 48 30.49 10.80 29.47
C ARG A 48 29.22 10.49 30.29
N GLY A 49 29.00 9.21 30.58
CA GLY A 49 27.92 8.74 31.43
C GLY A 49 28.02 9.18 32.89
N SER A 50 26.89 9.06 33.58
CA SER A 50 26.79 9.09 35.05
C SER A 50 25.60 8.24 35.46
N VAL A 51 25.92 7.05 35.98
CA VAL A 51 25.04 6.19 36.77
C VAL A 51 25.20 6.62 38.23
N SER A 52 24.10 6.75 38.97
CA SER A 52 24.03 6.52 40.43
C SER A 52 22.59 6.61 40.96
N PRO A 53 22.30 6.02 42.14
CA PRO A 53 21.20 5.05 42.26
C PRO A 53 20.17 5.34 43.38
N LEU A 54 19.19 4.41 43.50
CA LEU A 54 18.57 3.91 44.75
C LEU A 54 17.71 4.86 45.60
N LYS A 55 16.38 4.62 45.67
CA LYS A 55 15.73 3.82 46.75
C LYS A 55 14.18 3.82 46.70
N GLU A 56 13.64 2.60 46.84
CA GLU A 56 12.44 2.15 47.60
C GLU A 56 11.05 2.76 47.25
N ARG A 57 9.92 2.03 47.11
CA ARG A 57 9.55 0.66 47.51
C ARG A 57 8.22 0.24 46.81
N ALA A 58 8.16 -1.05 46.47
CA ALA A 58 7.02 -1.99 46.50
C ALA A 58 5.69 -1.69 45.78
N SER A 59 5.35 -2.52 44.77
CA SER A 59 4.38 -3.64 44.93
C SER A 59 4.40 -4.55 43.70
N ALA A 60 4.26 -5.85 43.98
CA ALA A 60 4.58 -6.97 43.10
C ALA A 60 3.49 -7.28 42.07
N HIS A 61 3.92 -7.59 40.84
CA HIS A 61 3.31 -8.62 40.00
C HIS A 61 4.40 -9.16 39.06
N ASP A 62 4.76 -10.43 39.28
CA ASP A 62 5.70 -11.20 38.46
C ASP A 62 5.17 -11.36 37.04
N VAL A 63 5.89 -10.81 36.06
CA VAL A 63 5.85 -11.24 34.66
C VAL A 63 7.30 -11.24 34.17
N GLU A 64 7.83 -12.45 33.94
CA GLU A 64 9.12 -12.68 33.28
C GLU A 64 9.26 -11.88 31.97
N PRO A 65 10.34 -11.14 31.74
CA PRO A 65 10.70 -10.70 30.41
C PRO A 65 11.57 -11.76 29.75
N GLN A 66 10.96 -12.56 28.86
CA GLN A 66 11.71 -13.35 27.87
C GLN A 66 12.59 -12.40 27.04
N ARG A 67 13.91 -12.50 27.25
CA ARG A 67 14.93 -11.95 26.37
C ARG A 67 14.72 -12.51 24.96
N ARG A 68 14.31 -11.65 24.05
CA ARG A 68 14.33 -11.92 22.61
C ARG A 68 15.70 -11.56 22.07
N GLU A 69 16.52 -12.58 21.83
CA GLU A 69 17.66 -12.46 20.94
C GLU A 69 17.13 -12.21 19.52
N SER A 70 17.43 -11.03 18.98
CA SER A 70 17.18 -10.72 17.58
C SER A 70 18.35 -11.28 16.79
N ALA A 71 18.10 -12.31 15.96
CA ALA A 71 19.08 -12.78 15.00
C ALA A 71 19.19 -11.75 13.86
N GLU A 72 20.23 -10.91 13.92
CA GLU A 72 20.67 -10.10 12.79
C GLU A 72 21.38 -11.02 11.79
N LEU A 73 20.69 -11.38 10.70
CA LEU A 73 21.30 -12.04 9.57
C LEU A 73 21.97 -10.96 8.70
N ALA A 74 23.20 -10.61 9.06
CA ALA A 74 24.07 -9.79 8.23
C ALA A 74 24.59 -10.66 7.07
N ILE A 75 24.01 -10.47 5.88
CA ILE A 75 24.60 -10.99 4.64
C ILE A 75 25.69 -9.99 4.25
N THR A 76 26.91 -10.23 4.72
CA THR A 76 28.12 -9.56 4.21
C THR A 76 28.54 -10.22 2.91
N THR A 77 28.25 -9.58 1.79
CA THR A 77 28.86 -9.93 0.50
C THR A 77 30.25 -9.31 0.47
N GLU A 78 31.29 -10.12 0.65
CA GLU A 78 32.67 -9.69 0.45
C GLU A 78 32.90 -9.41 -1.04
N GLN A 79 33.13 -8.14 -1.38
CA GLN A 79 33.58 -7.72 -2.70
C GLN A 79 35.10 -7.50 -2.63
N PRO A 80 35.91 -8.14 -3.49
CA PRO A 80 37.36 -7.98 -3.43
C PRO A 80 37.77 -6.56 -3.83
N ALA A 81 38.60 -5.95 -2.98
CA ALA A 81 39.15 -4.63 -3.14
C ALA A 81 40.05 -4.52 -4.38
N SER A 82 39.91 -3.43 -5.13
CA SER A 82 40.95 -2.91 -6.01
C SER A 82 41.07 -1.39 -5.86
N PRO A 83 42.28 -0.81 -5.96
CA PRO A 83 42.58 0.47 -5.34
C PRO A 83 42.47 1.61 -6.36
N GLN A 84 41.48 2.49 -6.22
CA GLN A 84 41.57 3.84 -6.76
C GLN A 84 41.03 4.87 -5.75
N ARG A 85 41.74 6.00 -5.70
CA ARG A 85 41.73 7.05 -4.67
C ARG A 85 40.34 7.64 -4.39
N PRO A 86 40.05 8.07 -3.15
CA PRO A 86 38.77 8.69 -2.81
C PRO A 86 38.75 10.16 -3.26
N SER A 87 37.69 10.54 -3.99
CA SER A 87 37.26 11.93 -4.12
C SER A 87 36.40 12.30 -2.90
N PRO A 88 36.53 13.52 -2.34
CA PRO A 88 35.62 13.99 -1.30
C PRO A 88 34.33 14.48 -1.98
N LEU A 89 33.19 14.35 -1.29
CA LEU A 89 31.82 14.70 -1.71
C LEU A 89 30.97 13.56 -2.31
N GLN A 90 30.79 12.48 -1.54
CA GLN A 90 29.56 11.69 -1.62
C GLN A 90 28.88 11.71 -0.25
N GLY A 91 27.90 12.61 -0.09
CA GLY A 91 26.92 12.50 0.97
C GLY A 91 25.99 11.35 0.64
N SER A 92 26.21 10.19 1.26
CA SER A 92 25.35 9.02 1.16
C SER A 92 23.99 9.31 1.81
N LEU A 93 22.97 9.57 0.97
CA LEU A 93 21.58 9.45 1.37
C LEU A 93 21.24 7.96 1.49
N LEU A 94 21.46 7.42 2.70
CA LEU A 94 20.98 6.09 3.07
C LEU A 94 19.44 6.13 3.17
N LEU A 95 18.77 5.71 2.11
CA LEU A 95 17.36 5.32 2.15
C LEU A 95 17.24 4.03 2.96
N ALA A 96 17.01 4.17 4.27
CA ALA A 96 16.73 3.04 5.15
C ALA A 96 15.29 2.58 4.93
N PHE A 97 15.11 1.61 4.02
CA PHE A 97 13.86 0.88 3.88
C PHE A 97 13.77 -0.17 4.98
N ARG A 98 12.85 0.02 5.93
CA ARG A 98 12.62 -0.91 7.04
C ARG A 98 11.36 -1.72 6.76
N TRP A 99 11.52 -2.94 6.23
CA TRP A 99 10.40 -3.86 6.02
C TRP A 99 10.38 -4.92 7.12
N ARG A 100 9.29 -4.94 7.90
CA ARG A 100 8.99 -6.01 8.86
C ARG A 100 8.28 -7.14 8.11
N ILE A 101 8.95 -8.27 7.95
CA ILE A 101 8.28 -9.53 7.63
C ILE A 101 7.45 -9.91 8.87
N PRO A 102 6.12 -10.09 8.78
CA PRO A 102 5.36 -10.63 9.90
C PRO A 102 5.81 -12.07 10.14
N PHE A 103 6.47 -12.30 11.27
CA PHE A 103 6.74 -13.64 11.78
C PHE A 103 5.40 -14.26 12.21
N VAL A 104 4.95 -15.29 11.49
CA VAL A 104 3.78 -16.09 11.88
C VAL A 104 4.27 -17.22 12.78
N PRO A 105 3.86 -17.29 14.06
CA PRO A 105 4.21 -18.43 14.91
C PRO A 105 3.51 -19.68 14.37
N ARG A 106 4.30 -20.73 14.07
CA ARG A 106 3.78 -22.10 13.90
C ARG A 106 3.15 -22.58 15.22
N ARG A 107 1.84 -22.41 15.37
CA ARG A 107 0.94 -23.20 16.22
C ARG A 107 -0.28 -23.41 15.33
N SER A 108 -0.62 -24.62 14.91
CA SER A 108 -1.03 -25.74 15.76
C SER A 108 -0.66 -27.07 15.11
N SER A 109 -0.08 -27.98 15.89
CA SER A 109 -0.11 -29.41 15.60
C SER A 109 -1.58 -29.86 15.56
N LEU A 110 -2.10 -30.10 14.36
CA LEU A 110 -3.30 -30.90 14.18
C LEU A 110 -2.96 -32.32 14.68
N ASN A 111 -3.40 -32.64 15.90
CA ASN A 111 -3.51 -34.02 16.33
C ASN A 111 -4.61 -34.66 15.46
N LEU A 112 -4.20 -35.29 14.36
CA LEU A 112 -4.99 -36.33 13.70
C LEU A 112 -4.91 -37.58 14.59
N ASP A 113 -5.69 -37.59 15.67
CA ASP A 113 -5.99 -38.84 16.37
C ASP A 113 -7.14 -39.55 15.66
N ALA A 114 -6.77 -40.65 15.01
CA ALA A 114 -7.52 -41.88 14.83
C ALA A 114 -8.99 -41.78 14.37
N ALA A 115 -9.19 -41.93 13.05
CA ALA A 115 -10.40 -42.57 12.54
C ALA A 115 -10.38 -44.06 12.98
N PRO A 116 -11.47 -44.62 13.55
CA PRO A 116 -11.53 -46.05 13.78
C PRO A 116 -11.72 -46.79 12.45
N ASP A 117 -10.72 -47.61 12.12
CA ASP A 117 -10.78 -48.67 11.11
C ASP A 117 -12.08 -49.47 11.24
N LEU A 118 -12.98 -49.32 10.27
CA LEU A 118 -14.02 -50.31 9.99
C LEU A 118 -13.37 -51.48 9.24
N SER A 119 -12.46 -52.20 9.92
CA SER A 119 -12.00 -53.50 9.46
C SER A 119 -13.18 -54.47 9.57
N SER A 120 -13.68 -54.94 8.43
CA SER A 120 -14.68 -56.00 8.34
C SER A 120 -14.07 -57.32 8.85
N GLY A 121 -14.14 -57.50 10.17
CA GLY A 121 -13.72 -58.70 10.85
C GLY A 121 -14.68 -59.86 10.60
N HIS A 122 -14.24 -60.77 9.72
CA HIS A 122 -14.36 -62.22 9.87
C HIS A 122 -15.76 -62.81 10.06
N GLY A 123 -16.27 -63.37 8.96
CA GLY A 123 -17.18 -64.51 9.02
C GLY A 123 -16.54 -65.64 9.82
N ARG A 124 -16.98 -65.82 11.07
CA ARG A 124 -16.78 -67.07 11.80
C ARG A 124 -18.01 -67.94 11.64
N HIS A 125 -17.80 -69.05 10.94
CA HIS A 125 -18.57 -70.26 11.05
C HIS A 125 -18.87 -70.60 12.52
N THR A 126 -20.15 -70.73 12.86
CA THR A 126 -20.57 -71.54 13.99
C THR A 126 -21.56 -72.59 13.53
N ARG A 127 -21.12 -73.83 13.73
CA ARG A 127 -21.79 -75.12 13.54
C ARG A 127 -23.28 -75.10 13.85
N ILE A 128 -24.01 -75.70 12.92
CA ILE A 128 -25.31 -76.35 13.14
C ILE A 128 -25.11 -77.40 14.24
N ALA A 129 -25.76 -77.22 15.38
CA ALA A 129 -25.89 -78.24 16.42
C ALA A 129 -27.37 -78.64 16.49
N GLU A 130 -27.62 -79.95 16.38
CA GLU A 130 -28.93 -80.57 16.45
C GLU A 130 -29.65 -80.27 17.78
N PRO A 131 -30.98 -80.05 17.77
CA PRO A 131 -31.74 -79.93 18.99
C PRO A 131 -32.07 -81.33 19.55
N ARG A 132 -31.38 -81.71 20.63
CA ARG A 132 -31.88 -82.77 21.53
C ARG A 132 -33.04 -82.21 22.35
N SER A 133 -34.17 -82.90 22.26
CA SER A 133 -35.38 -82.67 23.05
C SER A 133 -35.10 -82.69 24.56
N PRO A 134 -35.75 -81.80 25.32
CA PRO A 134 -36.31 -82.21 26.60
C PRO A 134 -37.74 -81.72 26.80
N GLY A 135 -38.56 -82.64 27.34
CA GLY A 135 -39.53 -82.33 28.39
C GLY A 135 -40.68 -81.38 28.04
N LYS A 136 -41.83 -81.96 27.67
CA LYS A 136 -43.12 -81.32 27.86
C LYS A 136 -43.34 -81.01 29.34
N THR A 137 -43.34 -79.73 29.71
CA THR A 137 -43.92 -79.23 30.97
C THR A 137 -45.14 -78.35 30.69
N PRO A 138 -46.10 -78.26 31.62
CA PRO A 138 -47.44 -77.74 31.35
C PRO A 138 -47.43 -76.21 31.14
N ARG A 139 -48.24 -75.77 30.18
CA ARG A 139 -48.58 -74.37 29.93
C ARG A 139 -49.33 -73.77 31.12
N THR A 140 -48.75 -72.75 31.76
CA THR A 140 -49.48 -71.72 32.50
C THR A 140 -49.79 -70.54 31.56
N PRO A 141 -51.06 -70.16 31.35
CA PRO A 141 -51.42 -68.95 30.61
C PRO A 141 -51.52 -67.78 31.59
N GLY A 142 -50.42 -67.04 31.78
CA GLY A 142 -50.45 -65.85 32.62
C GLY A 142 -49.24 -64.97 32.35
N LYS A 143 -49.47 -63.69 32.05
CA LYS A 143 -48.48 -62.61 31.94
C LYS A 143 -47.65 -62.46 30.65
N LYS A 144 -48.16 -62.85 29.47
CA LYS A 144 -47.48 -62.58 28.17
C LYS A 144 -47.79 -61.22 27.51
N LYS A 145 -48.83 -60.49 27.95
CA LYS A 145 -49.23 -59.22 27.30
C LYS A 145 -48.42 -57.98 27.74
N GLN A 146 -47.98 -57.90 28.99
CA GLN A 146 -47.12 -56.80 29.47
C GLN A 146 -45.72 -56.84 28.82
N SER A 147 -45.15 -58.03 28.64
CA SER A 147 -43.83 -58.21 28.02
C SER A 147 -43.71 -57.70 26.58
N ALA A 148 -44.81 -57.71 25.81
CA ALA A 148 -44.80 -57.25 24.41
C ALA A 148 -44.88 -55.72 24.33
N ALA A 149 -45.71 -55.09 25.19
CA ALA A 149 -45.81 -53.64 25.27
C ALA A 149 -44.49 -53.00 25.75
N ASP A 150 -43.84 -53.60 26.76
CA ASP A 150 -42.54 -53.14 27.26
C ASP A 150 -41.42 -53.33 26.22
N ALA A 151 -41.50 -54.37 25.39
CA ALA A 151 -40.55 -54.58 24.28
C ALA A 151 -40.74 -53.54 23.17
N MET A 152 -41.98 -53.20 22.80
CA MET A 152 -42.27 -52.14 21.83
C MET A 152 -41.83 -50.77 22.34
N HIS A 153 -42.09 -50.46 23.61
CA HIS A 153 -41.65 -49.20 24.21
C HIS A 153 -40.13 -49.06 24.21
N ARG A 154 -39.38 -50.10 24.59
CA ARG A 154 -37.91 -50.10 24.49
C ARG A 154 -37.40 -49.94 23.07
N SER A 155 -38.05 -50.59 22.10
CA SER A 155 -37.72 -50.41 20.68
C SER A 155 -37.97 -48.99 20.21
N PHE A 156 -39.07 -48.36 20.64
CA PHE A 156 -39.39 -46.97 20.29
C PHE A 156 -38.35 -46.00 20.86
N VAL A 157 -38.00 -46.14 22.14
CA VAL A 157 -36.95 -45.34 22.79
C VAL A 157 -35.60 -45.50 22.08
N GLN A 158 -35.22 -46.72 21.69
CA GLN A 158 -33.98 -46.95 20.94
C GLN A 158 -33.97 -46.27 19.56
N VAL A 159 -35.10 -46.28 18.86
CA VAL A 159 -35.25 -45.61 17.56
C VAL A 159 -35.20 -44.09 17.73
N GLU A 160 -35.84 -43.54 18.76
CA GLU A 160 -35.81 -42.11 19.06
C GLU A 160 -34.41 -41.63 19.46
N GLU A 161 -33.70 -42.39 20.30
CA GLU A 161 -32.30 -42.11 20.62
C GLU A 161 -31.39 -42.21 19.39
N ALA A 162 -31.62 -43.22 18.52
CA ALA A 162 -30.86 -43.35 17.28
C ALA A 162 -31.10 -42.15 16.35
N ARG A 163 -32.35 -41.71 16.23
CA ARG A 163 -32.71 -40.50 15.48
C ARG A 163 -32.02 -39.27 16.05
N ASN A 164 -32.10 -39.06 17.37
CA ASN A 164 -31.45 -37.91 18.02
C ASN A 164 -29.93 -37.91 17.84
N ARG A 165 -29.29 -39.10 17.85
CA ARG A 165 -27.87 -39.25 17.50
C ARG A 165 -27.58 -38.88 16.05
N CYS A 166 -28.43 -39.31 15.10
CA CYS A 166 -28.30 -38.94 13.70
C CYS A 166 -28.46 -37.43 13.49
N GLU A 167 -29.50 -36.82 14.07
CA GLU A 167 -29.73 -35.37 13.96
C GLU A 167 -28.57 -34.57 14.56
N ARG A 168 -28.00 -35.01 15.68
CA ARG A 168 -26.81 -34.38 16.26
C ARG A 168 -25.61 -34.46 15.33
N LYS A 169 -25.32 -35.65 14.77
CA LYS A 169 -24.23 -35.84 13.82
C LYS A 169 -24.42 -35.04 12.54
N GLU A 170 -25.65 -34.89 12.06
CA GLU A 170 -25.97 -34.08 10.88
C GLU A 170 -25.71 -32.60 11.12
N ARG A 171 -26.07 -32.07 12.30
CA ARG A 171 -25.73 -30.70 12.71
C ARG A 171 -24.22 -30.50 12.84
N GLU A 172 -23.53 -31.44 13.48
CA GLU A 172 -22.06 -31.42 13.62
C GLU A 172 -21.36 -31.46 12.25
N LEU A 173 -21.84 -32.30 11.32
CA LEU A 173 -21.32 -32.38 9.96
C LEU A 173 -21.55 -31.07 9.20
N THR A 174 -22.74 -30.48 9.32
CA THR A 174 -23.08 -29.21 8.64
C THR A 174 -22.20 -28.07 9.15
N ALA A 175 -21.97 -28.00 10.47
CA ALA A 175 -21.04 -27.03 11.06
C ALA A 175 -19.61 -27.24 10.55
N ALA A 176 -19.12 -28.49 10.52
CA ALA A 176 -17.79 -28.82 10.02
C ALA A 176 -17.62 -28.48 8.53
N VAL A 177 -18.65 -28.72 7.69
CA VAL A 177 -18.64 -28.34 6.27
C VAL A 177 -18.59 -26.82 6.10
N SER A 178 -19.39 -26.08 6.87
CA SER A 178 -19.36 -24.61 6.84
C SER A 178 -18.01 -24.05 7.27
N GLU A 179 -17.39 -24.62 8.30
CA GLU A 179 -16.06 -24.23 8.76
C GLU A 179 -14.99 -24.54 7.71
N ALA A 180 -15.05 -25.74 7.10
CA ALA A 180 -14.14 -26.11 6.02
C ALA A 180 -14.27 -25.19 4.79
N GLN A 181 -15.49 -24.76 4.45
CA GLN A 181 -15.72 -23.80 3.37
C GLN A 181 -15.13 -22.41 3.70
N SER A 182 -15.31 -21.92 4.93
CA SER A 182 -14.70 -20.67 5.38
C SER A 182 -13.17 -20.74 5.35
N ALA A 183 -12.59 -21.85 5.83
CA ALA A 183 -11.15 -22.05 5.78
C ALA A 183 -10.62 -22.14 4.34
N ALA A 184 -11.38 -22.74 3.42
CA ALA A 184 -11.02 -22.81 2.01
C ALA A 184 -11.04 -21.43 1.34
N THR A 185 -12.04 -20.59 1.61
CA THR A 185 -12.08 -19.22 1.07
C THR A 185 -10.98 -18.32 1.64
N GLU A 186 -10.66 -18.47 2.92
CA GLU A 186 -9.52 -17.79 3.55
C GLU A 186 -8.19 -18.22 2.93
N LEU A 187 -8.00 -19.53 2.71
CA LEU A 187 -6.80 -20.06 2.07
C LEU A 187 -6.66 -19.57 0.62
N ASP A 188 -7.75 -19.55 -0.14
CA ASP A 188 -7.78 -19.03 -1.51
C ASP A 188 -7.39 -17.55 -1.58
N SER A 189 -8.00 -16.72 -0.72
CA SER A 189 -7.65 -15.30 -0.59
C SER A 189 -6.19 -15.09 -0.19
N PHE A 190 -5.68 -15.92 0.72
CA PHE A 190 -4.28 -15.89 1.13
C PHE A 190 -3.33 -16.24 -0.01
N VAL A 191 -3.61 -17.29 -0.76
CA VAL A 191 -2.80 -17.71 -1.92
C VAL A 191 -2.78 -16.62 -2.98
N HIS A 192 -3.94 -16.04 -3.32
CA HIS A 192 -4.01 -14.92 -4.25
C HIS A 192 -3.20 -13.70 -3.79
N THR A 193 -3.26 -13.38 -2.49
CA THR A 193 -2.46 -12.29 -1.90
C THR A 193 -0.97 -12.58 -2.01
N MET A 194 -0.53 -13.80 -1.68
CA MET A 194 0.88 -14.18 -1.80
C MET A 194 1.37 -14.12 -3.24
N ILE A 195 0.58 -14.62 -4.21
CA ILE A 195 0.93 -14.54 -5.63
C ILE A 195 1.12 -13.08 -6.04
N GLY A 196 0.19 -12.20 -5.66
CA GLY A 196 0.30 -10.76 -5.93
C GLY A 196 1.53 -10.12 -5.29
N ASP A 197 1.84 -10.46 -4.03
CA ASP A 197 3.03 -9.96 -3.34
C ASP A 197 4.33 -10.45 -4.04
N PHE A 198 4.36 -11.69 -4.52
CA PHE A 198 5.48 -12.21 -5.31
C PHE A 198 5.63 -11.52 -6.67
N GLU A 199 4.51 -11.18 -7.34
CA GLU A 199 4.54 -10.39 -8.57
C GLU A 199 5.18 -9.02 -8.32
N VAL A 200 4.71 -8.30 -7.31
CA VAL A 200 5.27 -7.00 -6.87
C VAL A 200 6.78 -7.09 -6.63
N LEU A 201 7.24 -8.13 -5.93
CA LEU A 201 8.67 -8.31 -5.65
C LEU A 201 9.52 -8.48 -6.91
N LYS A 202 8.98 -9.05 -7.99
CA LYS A 202 9.71 -9.19 -9.27
C LYS A 202 9.99 -7.84 -9.93
N HIS A 203 9.10 -6.86 -9.75
CA HIS A 203 9.22 -5.54 -10.36
C HIS A 203 10.06 -4.56 -9.54
N HIS A 204 10.41 -4.91 -8.30
CA HIS A 204 11.11 -4.03 -7.36
C HIS A 204 12.43 -3.44 -7.89
N SER A 205 13.20 -4.20 -8.68
CA SER A 205 14.45 -3.69 -9.28
C SER A 205 14.19 -2.61 -10.31
N VAL A 206 13.13 -2.76 -11.12
CA VAL A 206 12.70 -1.77 -12.12
C VAL A 206 12.19 -0.53 -11.41
N TRP A 207 11.33 -0.67 -10.39
CA TRP A 207 10.83 0.45 -9.60
C TRP A 207 11.96 1.25 -8.98
N LYS A 208 12.94 0.56 -8.38
CA LYS A 208 14.11 1.21 -7.82
C LYS A 208 14.87 2.01 -8.89
N ALA A 209 15.09 1.43 -10.07
CA ALA A 209 15.75 2.14 -11.17
C ALA A 209 14.96 3.39 -11.63
N SER A 210 13.64 3.29 -11.74
CA SER A 210 12.77 4.42 -12.09
C SER A 210 12.80 5.54 -11.04
N LEU A 211 12.75 5.17 -9.76
CA LEU A 211 12.86 6.14 -8.65
C LEU A 211 14.24 6.79 -8.59
N GLU A 212 15.32 6.03 -8.84
CA GLU A 212 16.67 6.59 -8.94
C GLU A 212 16.78 7.57 -10.11
N GLN A 213 16.14 7.27 -11.25
CA GLN A 213 16.12 8.17 -12.39
C GLN A 213 15.39 9.48 -12.08
N LEU A 214 14.26 9.42 -11.36
CA LEU A 214 13.55 10.60 -10.87
C LEU A 214 14.45 11.47 -9.98
N VAL A 215 15.21 10.86 -9.06
CA VAL A 215 16.19 11.58 -8.24
C VAL A 215 17.26 12.21 -9.11
N ARG A 216 17.84 11.46 -10.07
CA ARG A 216 18.90 11.96 -10.94
C ARG A 216 18.47 13.20 -11.71
N VAL A 217 17.28 13.20 -12.32
CA VAL A 217 16.77 14.37 -13.06
C VAL A 217 16.70 15.63 -12.19
N SER A 218 16.38 15.46 -10.90
CA SER A 218 16.32 16.59 -9.96
C SER A 218 17.67 17.06 -9.41
N THR A 219 18.71 16.23 -9.52
CA THR A 219 20.05 16.49 -8.96
C THR A 219 21.14 16.68 -10.01
N ALA A 220 20.89 16.33 -11.27
CA ALA A 220 21.91 16.21 -12.32
C ALA A 220 22.63 17.52 -12.66
N ASP A 221 22.07 18.68 -12.30
CA ASP A 221 22.74 19.95 -12.53
C ASP A 221 22.25 21.00 -11.52
N GLU A 222 23.11 21.50 -10.62
CA GLU A 222 22.74 22.62 -9.73
C GLU A 222 22.38 23.89 -10.53
N LYS A 223 22.82 23.96 -11.80
CA LYS A 223 22.51 25.03 -12.75
C LYS A 223 21.18 24.83 -13.45
N CYS A 224 20.78 23.59 -13.74
CA CYS A 224 19.45 23.30 -14.29
C CYS A 224 18.47 23.21 -13.12
N ARG A 225 17.73 24.30 -12.88
CA ARG A 225 16.60 24.31 -11.96
C ARG A 225 15.36 23.93 -12.77
N PRO A 226 14.96 22.65 -12.84
CA PRO A 226 13.82 22.27 -13.64
C PRO A 226 12.56 22.96 -13.12
N ALA A 227 11.72 23.43 -14.03
CA ALA A 227 10.41 23.92 -13.68
C ALA A 227 9.59 22.80 -13.00
N ILE A 228 8.68 23.17 -12.09
CA ILE A 228 7.84 22.20 -11.37
C ILE A 228 7.09 21.24 -12.31
N GLY A 229 6.63 21.73 -13.47
CA GLY A 229 5.95 20.92 -14.49
C GLY A 229 6.84 19.86 -15.13
N VAL A 230 8.15 20.11 -15.25
CA VAL A 230 9.12 19.13 -15.77
C VAL A 230 9.30 17.99 -14.77
N VAL A 231 9.45 18.31 -13.48
CA VAL A 231 9.54 17.28 -12.43
C VAL A 231 8.23 16.47 -12.34
N ALA A 232 7.07 17.14 -12.47
CA ALA A 232 5.78 16.46 -12.49
C ALA A 232 5.64 15.51 -13.69
N ALA A 233 6.10 15.91 -14.87
CA ALA A 233 6.11 15.06 -16.06
C ALA A 233 7.03 13.86 -15.87
N GLU A 234 8.21 14.06 -15.28
CA GLU A 234 9.15 12.98 -14.96
C GLU A 234 8.53 11.96 -13.98
N VAL A 235 7.78 12.41 -12.96
CA VAL A 235 7.04 11.50 -12.07
C VAL A 235 6.07 10.61 -12.86
N CYS A 236 5.30 11.19 -13.79
CA CYS A 236 4.41 10.44 -14.66
C CYS A 236 5.17 9.42 -15.54
N THR A 237 6.27 9.86 -16.17
CA THR A 237 7.11 9.00 -17.02
C THR A 237 7.73 7.84 -16.25
N GLN A 238 8.22 8.08 -15.04
CA GLN A 238 8.86 7.03 -14.24
C GLN A 238 7.86 6.03 -13.65
N LEU A 239 6.64 6.47 -13.35
CA LEU A 239 5.56 5.56 -12.94
C LEU A 239 5.10 4.67 -14.10
N ASP A 240 4.99 5.22 -15.30
CA ASP A 240 4.67 4.46 -16.52
C ASP A 240 5.79 3.46 -16.86
N ALA A 241 7.05 3.91 -16.84
CA ALA A 241 8.22 3.06 -17.11
C ALA A 241 8.47 1.98 -16.05
N GLY A 242 7.98 2.18 -14.82
CA GLY A 242 8.12 1.21 -13.73
C GLY A 242 7.20 -0.01 -13.87
N GLU A 243 6.12 0.11 -14.67
CA GLU A 243 5.11 -0.94 -14.86
C GLU A 243 4.87 -1.26 -16.35
N PRO A 244 5.90 -1.69 -17.11
CA PRO A 244 5.77 -1.92 -18.54
C PRO A 244 4.78 -3.04 -18.88
N ALA A 245 4.49 -3.93 -17.93
CA ALA A 245 3.53 -5.01 -18.11
C ALA A 245 2.07 -4.53 -18.16
N LEU A 246 1.76 -3.35 -17.61
CA LEU A 246 0.41 -2.78 -17.59
C LEU A 246 0.08 -1.98 -18.87
N GLY A 247 1.07 -1.75 -19.74
CA GLY A 247 0.92 -0.85 -20.89
C GLY A 247 0.92 0.62 -20.48
N ASP A 248 0.22 1.47 -21.24
CA ASP A 248 0.17 2.90 -20.96
C ASP A 248 -0.63 3.18 -19.66
N VAL A 249 0.08 3.52 -18.59
CA VAL A 249 -0.51 3.75 -17.26
C VAL A 249 -1.09 5.16 -17.20
N PRO A 250 -2.39 5.34 -16.85
CA PRO A 250 -2.97 6.66 -16.68
C PRO A 250 -2.56 7.28 -15.34
N VAL A 251 -1.55 8.15 -15.38
CA VAL A 251 -1.04 8.89 -14.20
C VAL A 251 -1.28 10.38 -14.36
N VAL A 252 -1.64 11.05 -13.26
CA VAL A 252 -1.86 12.50 -13.19
C VAL A 252 -1.18 13.06 -11.95
N VAL A 253 -0.49 14.18 -12.10
CA VAL A 253 0.08 14.94 -11.00
C VAL A 253 -0.66 16.27 -10.85
N VAL A 254 -1.20 16.52 -9.66
CA VAL A 254 -1.95 17.74 -9.33
C VAL A 254 -1.33 18.50 -8.18
N THR A 255 -1.51 19.82 -8.15
CA THR A 255 -1.09 20.69 -7.04
C THR A 255 -2.14 21.74 -6.72
N TRP A 256 -2.03 22.38 -5.55
CA TRP A 256 -2.83 23.55 -5.24
C TRP A 256 -2.61 24.67 -6.25
N HIS A 257 -3.69 25.22 -6.79
CA HIS A 257 -3.63 26.34 -7.73
C HIS A 257 -3.33 27.65 -6.97
N ASN A 258 -2.30 28.36 -7.40
CA ASN A 258 -1.77 29.53 -6.69
C ASN A 258 -2.51 30.84 -7.06
N SER A 259 -3.85 30.83 -7.17
CA SER A 259 -4.65 31.99 -7.63
C SER A 259 -4.88 33.09 -6.59
N GLY A 260 -4.08 33.18 -5.53
CA GLY A 260 -4.22 34.18 -4.46
C GLY A 260 -5.47 34.04 -3.57
N LYS A 261 -6.51 33.35 -4.03
CA LYS A 261 -7.73 33.00 -3.27
C LYS A 261 -7.63 31.62 -2.61
N GLY A 262 -6.64 31.41 -1.75
CA GLY A 262 -6.52 30.22 -0.89
C GLY A 262 -6.58 28.84 -1.59
N GLU A 263 -6.79 27.78 -0.79
CA GLU A 263 -6.92 26.37 -1.21
C GLU A 263 -8.27 26.07 -1.88
N GLY A 264 -8.63 26.83 -2.91
CA GLY A 264 -9.93 26.74 -3.60
C GLY A 264 -9.96 25.80 -4.79
N ALA A 265 -8.80 25.55 -5.41
CA ALA A 265 -8.68 24.81 -6.67
C ALA A 265 -7.38 24.00 -6.75
N LEU A 266 -7.42 22.90 -7.50
CA LEU A 266 -6.26 22.11 -7.91
C LEU A 266 -5.95 22.37 -9.39
N VAL A 267 -4.69 22.26 -9.77
CA VAL A 267 -4.26 22.33 -11.18
C VAL A 267 -3.48 21.07 -11.52
N VAL A 268 -3.77 20.50 -12.70
CA VAL A 268 -3.01 19.40 -13.28
C VAL A 268 -1.71 19.94 -13.85
N LEU A 269 -0.58 19.53 -13.29
CA LEU A 269 0.74 19.93 -13.78
C LEU A 269 1.21 19.04 -14.92
N ALA A 270 0.97 17.73 -14.79
CA ALA A 270 1.37 16.74 -15.78
C ALA A 270 0.39 15.56 -15.77
N ALA A 271 0.31 14.89 -16.91
CA ALA A 271 -0.46 13.67 -17.07
C ALA A 271 0.13 12.82 -18.20
N THR A 272 0.01 11.50 -18.09
CA THR A 272 0.35 10.60 -19.19
C THR A 272 -0.66 10.70 -20.31
N ALA A 273 -0.27 10.24 -21.51
CA ALA A 273 -1.16 10.22 -22.67
C ALA A 273 -2.43 9.40 -22.41
N ALA A 274 -2.30 8.24 -21.75
CA ALA A 274 -3.42 7.42 -21.33
C ALA A 274 -4.40 8.20 -20.42
N ALA A 275 -3.89 8.89 -19.40
CA ALA A 275 -4.76 9.67 -18.50
C ALA A 275 -5.52 10.77 -19.25
N ALA A 276 -4.82 11.50 -20.14
CA ALA A 276 -5.41 12.55 -20.95
C ALA A 276 -6.46 12.03 -21.96
N ALA A 277 -6.30 10.80 -22.44
CA ALA A 277 -7.27 10.12 -23.31
C ALA A 277 -8.52 9.69 -22.54
N HIS A 278 -8.38 9.19 -21.31
CA HIS A 278 -9.51 8.78 -20.47
C HIS A 278 -10.36 9.95 -19.97
N SER A 279 -9.76 11.11 -19.71
CA SER A 279 -10.50 12.26 -19.18
C SER A 279 -9.92 13.59 -19.63
N ALA A 280 -10.78 14.46 -20.16
CA ALA A 280 -10.43 15.86 -20.40
C ALA A 280 -9.99 16.60 -19.13
N ARG A 281 -10.45 16.14 -17.95
CA ARG A 281 -10.04 16.70 -16.65
C ARG A 281 -8.62 16.32 -16.26
N ALA A 282 -8.10 15.22 -16.77
CA ALA A 282 -6.74 14.77 -16.53
C ALA A 282 -5.72 15.43 -17.47
N LYS A 283 -6.12 16.36 -18.34
CA LYS A 283 -5.18 17.07 -19.23
C LYS A 283 -4.33 18.07 -18.44
N ALA A 284 -3.05 18.19 -18.80
CA ALA A 284 -2.17 19.21 -18.24
C ALA A 284 -2.78 20.61 -18.41
N GLY A 285 -2.71 21.42 -17.36
CA GLY A 285 -3.32 22.75 -17.27
C GLY A 285 -4.81 22.75 -16.87
N ALA A 286 -5.47 21.58 -16.77
CA ALA A 286 -6.84 21.53 -16.28
C ALA A 286 -6.92 21.99 -14.81
N VAL A 287 -7.94 22.80 -14.50
CA VAL A 287 -8.18 23.33 -13.15
C VAL A 287 -9.43 22.69 -12.56
N TRP A 288 -9.30 22.11 -11.37
CA TRP A 288 -10.40 21.46 -10.64
C TRP A 288 -10.82 22.34 -9.48
N GLN A 289 -12.10 22.67 -9.40
CA GLN A 289 -12.66 23.45 -8.29
C GLN A 289 -13.02 22.54 -7.12
N SER A 290 -12.88 23.03 -5.89
CA SER A 290 -13.25 22.29 -4.67
C SER A 290 -14.74 21.92 -4.60
N THR A 291 -15.60 22.61 -5.36
CA THR A 291 -17.02 22.32 -5.53
C THR A 291 -17.32 21.28 -6.60
N SER A 292 -16.29 20.72 -7.26
CA SER A 292 -16.47 19.73 -8.31
C SER A 292 -17.05 18.42 -7.77
N THR A 293 -18.14 17.95 -8.37
CA THR A 293 -18.79 16.67 -8.04
C THR A 293 -18.17 15.46 -8.75
N ALA A 294 -17.09 15.69 -9.51
CA ALA A 294 -16.40 14.62 -10.23
C ALA A 294 -15.61 13.74 -9.23
N PRO A 295 -15.79 12.40 -9.24
CA PRO A 295 -15.15 11.52 -8.26
C PRO A 295 -13.63 11.67 -8.18
N ILE A 296 -12.93 11.77 -9.31
CA ILE A 296 -11.47 11.98 -9.34
C ILE A 296 -11.04 13.26 -8.61
N SER A 297 -11.82 14.34 -8.78
CA SER A 297 -11.53 15.61 -8.12
C SER A 297 -11.84 15.52 -6.63
N MET A 298 -12.96 14.92 -6.24
CA MET A 298 -13.35 14.74 -4.83
C MET A 298 -12.32 13.89 -4.07
N ASP A 299 -11.90 12.76 -4.66
CA ASP A 299 -10.86 11.89 -4.09
C ASP A 299 -9.54 12.67 -3.93
N ALA A 300 -9.13 13.44 -4.95
CA ALA A 300 -7.93 14.28 -4.88
C ALA A 300 -8.03 15.33 -3.78
N PHE A 301 -9.11 16.11 -3.70
CA PHE A 301 -9.30 17.09 -2.62
C PHE A 301 -9.29 16.44 -1.23
N THR A 302 -9.84 15.25 -1.10
CA THR A 302 -9.84 14.50 0.16
C THR A 302 -8.41 14.17 0.60
N VAL A 303 -7.60 13.59 -0.29
CA VAL A 303 -6.19 13.26 -0.01
C VAL A 303 -5.36 14.51 0.23
N MET A 304 -5.59 15.58 -0.54
CA MET A 304 -4.88 16.85 -0.40
C MET A 304 -5.13 17.50 0.97
N ARG A 305 -6.35 17.40 1.50
CA ARG A 305 -6.73 17.97 2.81
C ARG A 305 -6.32 17.11 3.99
N SER A 306 -6.47 15.79 3.88
CA SER A 306 -6.18 14.86 4.98
C SER A 306 -4.68 14.53 5.08
N GLY A 307 -3.98 14.53 3.94
CA GLY A 307 -2.63 14.00 3.80
C GLY A 307 -2.51 12.49 3.98
N VAL A 308 -3.64 11.79 3.97
CA VAL A 308 -3.73 10.33 4.02
C VAL A 308 -3.94 9.81 2.60
N PRO A 309 -3.13 8.87 2.11
CA PRO A 309 -3.29 8.30 0.78
C PRO A 309 -4.58 7.49 0.67
N LEU A 310 -5.16 7.47 -0.53
CA LEU A 310 -6.29 6.63 -0.88
C LEU A 310 -5.79 5.49 -1.77
N LEU A 311 -5.49 4.35 -1.15
CA LEU A 311 -4.86 3.20 -1.78
C LEU A 311 -5.89 2.10 -2.04
N ARG A 312 -6.02 1.68 -3.30
CA ARG A 312 -7.04 0.72 -3.76
C ARG A 312 -6.49 -0.30 -4.77
N SER A 313 -5.19 -0.28 -5.07
CA SER A 313 -4.54 -1.10 -6.08
C SER A 313 -3.26 -1.71 -5.53
N ARG A 314 -3.39 -2.56 -4.49
CA ARG A 314 -2.23 -3.15 -3.80
C ARG A 314 -1.23 -3.80 -4.76
N HIS A 315 -1.73 -4.50 -5.78
CA HIS A 315 -0.93 -5.27 -6.75
C HIS A 315 -0.99 -4.76 -8.19
N GLY A 316 -1.53 -3.56 -8.43
CA GLY A 316 -1.43 -2.91 -9.75
C GLY A 316 -2.45 -3.35 -10.83
N LYS A 317 -3.53 -4.03 -10.46
CA LYS A 317 -4.53 -4.59 -11.41
C LYS A 317 -5.97 -4.25 -11.01
N SER A 318 -6.15 -3.14 -10.30
CA SER A 318 -7.45 -2.71 -9.82
C SER A 318 -8.15 -1.82 -10.83
N ASP A 319 -9.46 -1.98 -10.97
CA ASP A 319 -10.33 -1.04 -11.69
C ASP A 319 -10.50 0.29 -10.91
N MET A 320 -9.99 0.33 -9.68
CA MET A 320 -10.01 1.51 -8.84
C MET A 320 -8.72 2.32 -8.97
N ARG A 321 -8.89 3.64 -8.92
CA ARG A 321 -7.75 4.57 -8.82
C ARG A 321 -7.15 4.57 -7.42
N SER A 322 -5.84 4.78 -7.36
CA SER A 322 -5.09 5.09 -6.15
C SER A 322 -4.55 6.51 -6.20
N ILE A 323 -4.46 7.17 -5.05
CA ILE A 323 -3.98 8.54 -4.91
C ILE A 323 -3.02 8.64 -3.74
N ALA A 324 -1.81 9.10 -3.99
CA ALA A 324 -0.80 9.35 -2.98
C ALA A 324 -0.53 10.87 -2.85
N PRO A 325 -0.47 11.43 -1.62
CA PRO A 325 -0.16 12.83 -1.42
C PRO A 325 1.31 13.12 -1.70
N LEU A 326 1.59 14.20 -2.40
CA LEU A 326 2.93 14.78 -2.53
C LEU A 326 3.20 15.66 -1.30
N LYS A 327 4.12 15.20 -0.47
CA LYS A 327 4.53 15.89 0.76
C LYS A 327 5.87 16.59 0.53
N GLY A 328 5.93 17.84 0.99
CA GLY A 328 7.19 18.58 1.07
C GLY A 328 8.10 18.03 2.18
N ARG A 329 9.30 18.58 2.30
CA ARG A 329 10.27 18.21 3.36
C ARG A 329 9.75 18.47 4.77
N ASN A 330 8.81 19.40 4.91
CA ASN A 330 8.14 19.71 6.18
C ASN A 330 6.93 18.79 6.47
N GLY A 331 6.67 17.79 5.63
CA GLY A 331 5.52 16.90 5.72
C GLY A 331 4.19 17.52 5.28
N ARG A 332 4.16 18.79 4.86
CA ARG A 332 2.94 19.44 4.36
C ARG A 332 2.61 18.94 2.96
N VAL A 333 1.34 18.67 2.74
CA VAL A 333 0.82 18.25 1.44
C VAL A 333 0.60 19.46 0.57
N PHE A 334 1.16 19.44 -0.63
CA PHE A 334 1.00 20.53 -1.60
C PHE A 334 0.50 20.03 -2.98
N GLY A 335 0.51 18.72 -3.18
CA GLY A 335 0.07 18.06 -4.39
C GLY A 335 -0.32 16.61 -4.14
N ALA A 336 -0.75 15.92 -5.19
CA ALA A 336 -1.03 14.50 -5.18
C ALA A 336 -0.68 13.88 -6.54
N VAL A 337 -0.31 12.60 -6.49
CA VAL A 337 -0.16 11.74 -7.67
C VAL A 337 -1.32 10.77 -7.69
N LEU A 338 -1.99 10.69 -8.83
CA LEU A 338 -3.13 9.81 -9.06
C LEU A 338 -2.72 8.76 -10.11
N ALA A 339 -2.97 7.49 -9.81
CA ALA A 339 -2.89 6.40 -10.78
C ALA A 339 -4.30 5.86 -11.02
N GLY A 340 -4.80 5.97 -12.25
CA GLY A 340 -6.07 5.40 -12.68
C GLY A 340 -5.91 3.98 -13.23
N PRO A 341 -7.01 3.25 -13.51
CA PRO A 341 -6.97 1.90 -14.07
C PRO A 341 -6.42 1.88 -15.51
N PRO A 342 -5.48 0.97 -15.87
CA PRO A 342 -4.77 0.05 -14.97
C PRO A 342 -3.85 0.83 -14.02
N ALA A 343 -4.10 0.71 -12.71
CA ALA A 343 -3.40 1.50 -11.70
C ALA A 343 -2.11 0.79 -11.32
N VAL A 344 -1.01 1.53 -11.14
CA VAL A 344 0.24 0.95 -10.60
C VAL A 344 0.03 0.40 -9.19
N PRO A 345 0.90 -0.52 -8.72
CA PRO A 345 0.90 -0.98 -7.34
C PRO A 345 1.04 0.16 -6.34
N ASP A 346 0.25 0.09 -5.26
CA ASP A 346 0.15 1.14 -4.25
C ASP A 346 1.50 1.50 -3.62
N ASP A 347 2.35 0.50 -3.33
CA ASP A 347 3.68 0.71 -2.75
C ASP A 347 4.59 1.52 -3.69
N PHE A 348 4.50 1.26 -4.99
CA PHE A 348 5.28 1.99 -5.99
C PHE A 348 4.78 3.43 -6.14
N LEU A 349 3.44 3.63 -6.17
CA LEU A 349 2.84 4.95 -6.20
C LEU A 349 3.26 5.81 -5.00
N VAL A 350 3.21 5.23 -3.79
CA VAL A 350 3.61 5.92 -2.56
C VAL A 350 5.09 6.25 -2.59
N ALA A 351 5.96 5.31 -2.97
CA ALA A 351 7.39 5.56 -3.07
C ALA A 351 7.72 6.66 -4.09
N ALA A 352 7.03 6.69 -5.24
CA ALA A 352 7.16 7.74 -6.24
C ALA A 352 6.68 9.10 -5.72
N ALA A 353 5.58 9.15 -4.97
CA ALA A 353 5.08 10.38 -4.36
C ALA A 353 6.01 10.90 -3.25
N ASP A 354 6.55 10.02 -2.41
CA ASP A 354 7.50 10.37 -1.35
C ASP A 354 8.84 10.86 -1.93
N CYS A 355 9.26 10.29 -3.06
CA CYS A 355 10.44 10.74 -3.79
C CYS A 355 10.18 12.08 -4.52
N GLY A 356 9.09 12.17 -5.28
CA GLY A 356 8.74 13.31 -6.11
C GLY A 356 8.34 14.56 -5.32
N GLY A 357 7.71 14.39 -4.15
CA GLY A 357 7.21 15.50 -3.33
C GLY A 357 8.29 16.52 -2.96
N PRO A 358 9.39 16.12 -2.28
CA PRO A 358 10.49 17.01 -1.96
C PRO A 358 11.16 17.67 -3.18
N LEU A 359 11.20 16.97 -4.32
CA LEU A 359 11.80 17.46 -5.56
C LEU A 359 10.92 18.53 -6.22
N MET A 360 9.62 18.27 -6.30
CA MET A 360 8.64 19.23 -6.80
C MET A 360 8.52 20.45 -5.90
N GLU A 361 8.57 20.28 -4.57
CA GLU A 361 8.59 21.42 -3.64
C GLU A 361 9.83 22.30 -3.87
N ARG A 362 11.00 21.70 -4.06
CA ARG A 362 12.23 22.44 -4.39
C ARG A 362 12.05 23.23 -5.69
N ALA A 363 11.57 22.59 -6.76
CA ALA A 363 11.32 23.25 -8.04
C ALA A 363 10.32 24.41 -7.91
N TRP A 364 9.22 24.19 -7.18
CA TRP A 364 8.21 25.22 -6.91
C TRP A 364 8.76 26.45 -6.20
N ARG A 365 9.56 26.22 -5.14
CA ARG A 365 10.19 27.31 -4.39
C ARG A 365 11.14 28.11 -5.27
N TRP A 366 11.87 27.46 -6.17
CA TRP A 366 12.74 28.15 -7.13
C TRP A 366 11.96 29.04 -8.09
N THR A 367 10.88 28.53 -8.70
CA THR A 367 10.03 29.32 -9.59
C THR A 367 9.45 30.56 -8.88
N LYS A 368 9.11 30.44 -7.60
CA LYS A 368 8.66 31.60 -6.79
C LYS A 368 9.75 32.63 -6.53
N VAL A 369 10.99 32.19 -6.32
CA VAL A 369 12.13 33.09 -6.12
C VAL A 369 12.45 33.83 -7.42
N GLU A 370 12.47 33.14 -8.55
CA GLU A 370 12.71 33.74 -9.87
C GLU A 370 11.66 34.79 -10.21
N ALA A 371 10.38 34.48 -10.01
CA ALA A 371 9.27 35.42 -10.22
C ALA A 371 9.28 36.64 -9.26
N ALA A 372 10.09 36.63 -8.20
CA ALA A 372 10.23 37.76 -7.27
C ALA A 372 11.47 38.62 -7.56
N ILE A 373 12.40 38.12 -8.39
CA ILE A 373 13.59 38.84 -8.83
C ILE A 373 13.28 39.67 -10.09
N GLU A 374 12.39 39.16 -10.94
CA GLU A 374 11.78 39.89 -12.07
C GLU A 374 10.79 40.96 -11.57
#